data_AF-A0A383AWC5-F1
#
_entry.id   AF-A0A383AWC5-F1
#
_cell.length_a   1.000
_cell.length_b   1.000
_cell.length_c   1.000
_cell.angle_alpha   90.00
_cell.angle_beta   90.00
_cell.angle_gamma   90.00
#
_symmetry.space_group_name_H-M   'P 1'
#
loop_
_entity.id
_entity.type
_entity.pdbx_description
1 polymer ?
#
loop_
_entity_poly.entity_id
_entity_poly.type
_entity_poly.pdbx_seq_one_letter_code
_entity_poly.pdbx_strand_id
1 'polypeptide(L)'
;KNWRLVKFEYDKPQPENWIDVIPESEHPLNSVSIVNGKLLVKYSIDVSSRLYVYNLEGKVETEVELPTMGTAYGFGGKKEDQEVFYTFTSFAYPTTVFRYDIINNISTLYRKSEIDIDFSKYVTKQIFYKSKDETSIPMFITHKKGLVYNGTAPTLLYAYGGFNISINPHFSISRMLLIESGGIYATANIRGGGEYGEIWHEAGMLKNKQNVFDDFISAADYLISENYTSRQKLAIQGGSNGGLLIGAV
;
A
#
# COMPACT_ATOMS: atom_id res chain seq x y z
N LYS A 1 15.87 -1.52 -5.88
CA LYS A 1 15.36 -1.95 -7.20
C LYS A 1 13.84 -1.97 -7.16
N ASN A 2 13.21 -1.25 -8.08
CA ASN A 2 11.76 -1.03 -8.19
C ASN A 2 11.13 -1.74 -9.39
N TRP A 3 11.90 -2.62 -10.05
CA TRP A 3 11.52 -3.39 -11.22
C TRP A 3 11.32 -2.55 -12.49
N ARG A 4 11.42 -3.23 -13.64
CA ARG A 4 11.23 -2.67 -14.98
C ARG A 4 10.61 -3.73 -15.89
N LEU A 5 9.97 -3.32 -16.97
CA LEU A 5 9.49 -4.23 -18.02
C LEU A 5 10.45 -4.20 -19.21
N VAL A 6 10.94 -5.37 -19.61
CA VAL A 6 11.82 -5.53 -20.77
C VAL A 6 11.15 -6.38 -21.84
N LYS A 7 11.57 -6.19 -23.10
CA LYS A 7 11.31 -7.09 -24.21
C LYS A 7 12.62 -7.62 -24.79
N PHE A 8 12.57 -8.84 -25.32
CA PHE A 8 13.68 -9.50 -25.99
C PHE A 8 13.14 -10.48 -27.03
N GLU A 9 13.97 -10.85 -28.00
CA GLU A 9 13.64 -11.91 -28.97
C GLU A 9 13.81 -13.28 -28.29
N TYR A 10 12.86 -14.20 -28.49
CA TYR A 10 12.85 -15.50 -27.81
C TYR A 10 14.13 -16.32 -28.02
N ASP A 11 14.73 -16.21 -29.20
CA ASP A 11 16.00 -16.86 -29.58
C ASP A 11 17.24 -16.14 -29.01
N LYS A 12 17.08 -14.95 -28.43
CA LYS A 12 18.15 -14.13 -27.81
C LYS A 12 17.75 -13.64 -26.41
N PRO A 13 17.52 -14.54 -25.44
CA PRO A 13 16.97 -14.19 -24.13
C PRO A 13 17.96 -13.50 -23.17
N GLN A 14 19.21 -13.33 -23.59
CA GLN A 14 20.27 -12.88 -22.69
C GLN A 14 20.11 -11.41 -22.30
N PRO A 15 20.45 -11.00 -21.06
CA PRO A 15 20.24 -9.66 -20.54
C PRO A 15 20.81 -8.52 -21.40
N GLU A 16 21.88 -8.80 -22.15
CA GLU A 16 22.52 -7.82 -23.04
C GLU A 16 21.62 -7.44 -24.23
N ASN A 17 20.64 -8.28 -24.56
CA ASN A 17 19.65 -8.04 -25.63
C ASN A 17 18.32 -7.47 -25.11
N TRP A 18 18.19 -7.23 -23.80
CA TRP A 18 16.96 -6.70 -23.23
C TRP A 18 16.79 -5.22 -23.57
N ILE A 19 15.60 -4.88 -24.05
CA ILE A 19 15.20 -3.50 -24.35
C ILE A 19 14.10 -3.11 -23.37
N ASP A 20 14.28 -1.99 -22.68
CA ASP A 20 13.26 -1.48 -21.75
C ASP A 20 12.02 -1.03 -22.53
N VAL A 21 10.87 -1.58 -22.13
CA VAL A 21 9.55 -1.11 -22.55
C VAL A 21 9.03 -0.14 -21.50
N ILE A 22 9.11 -0.51 -20.23
CA ILE A 22 8.83 0.39 -19.11
C ILE A 22 10.12 0.44 -18.29
N PRO A 23 10.85 1.57 -18.29
CA PRO A 23 12.09 1.71 -17.52
C PRO A 23 11.80 1.68 -16.01
N GLU A 24 12.81 1.36 -15.22
CA GLU A 24 12.72 1.46 -13.76
C GLU A 24 12.48 2.93 -13.35
N SER A 25 11.60 3.13 -12.37
CA SER A 25 11.30 4.44 -11.79
C SER A 25 11.54 4.45 -10.28
N GLU A 26 11.33 5.60 -9.64
CA GLU A 26 11.39 5.71 -8.17
C GLU A 26 10.25 4.97 -7.44
N HIS A 27 9.21 4.57 -8.18
CA HIS A 27 8.04 3.88 -7.65
C HIS A 27 8.06 2.38 -8.01
N PRO A 28 7.86 1.47 -7.04
CA PRO A 28 7.79 0.04 -7.34
C PRO A 28 6.73 -0.30 -8.40
N LEU A 29 7.17 -0.92 -9.49
CA LEU A 29 6.31 -1.57 -10.48
C LEU A 29 5.84 -2.91 -9.91
N ASN A 30 4.54 -3.02 -9.59
CA ASN A 30 3.97 -4.19 -8.93
C ASN A 30 3.51 -5.26 -9.91
N SER A 31 2.92 -4.87 -11.04
CA SER A 31 2.44 -5.82 -12.04
C SER A 31 2.25 -5.18 -13.40
N VAL A 32 2.44 -5.99 -14.44
CA VAL A 32 2.09 -5.67 -15.83
C VAL A 32 1.31 -6.84 -16.40
N SER A 33 0.19 -6.56 -17.08
CA SER A 33 -0.60 -7.55 -17.83
C SER A 33 -0.83 -7.09 -19.25
N ILE A 34 -0.70 -8.00 -20.24
CA ILE A 34 -1.02 -7.70 -21.64
C ILE A 34 -2.48 -8.08 -21.90
N VAL A 35 -3.33 -7.09 -22.19
CA VAL A 35 -4.77 -7.28 -22.41
C VAL A 35 -5.23 -6.33 -23.52
N ASN A 36 -5.97 -6.82 -24.50
CA ASN A 36 -6.50 -6.05 -25.63
C ASN A 36 -5.44 -5.22 -26.38
N GLY A 37 -4.22 -5.76 -26.55
CA GLY A 37 -3.12 -5.03 -27.18
C GLY A 37 -2.60 -3.82 -26.36
N LYS A 38 -2.89 -3.79 -25.06
CA LYS A 38 -2.40 -2.79 -24.10
C LYS A 38 -1.63 -3.44 -22.97
N LEU A 39 -0.84 -2.63 -22.27
CA LEU A 39 -0.20 -2.98 -21.01
C LEU A 39 -1.02 -2.36 -19.87
N LEU A 40 -1.64 -3.19 -19.06
CA LEU A 40 -2.28 -2.78 -17.81
C LEU A 40 -1.23 -2.84 -16.69
N VAL A 41 -0.91 -1.67 -16.16
CA VAL A 41 0.24 -1.46 -15.28
C VAL A 41 -0.23 -1.01 -13.91
N LYS A 42 0.34 -1.60 -12.85
CA LYS A 42 0.14 -1.18 -11.47
C LYS A 42 1.47 -0.78 -10.84
N TYR A 43 1.52 0.45 -10.33
CA TYR A 43 2.58 0.92 -9.44
C TYR A 43 2.09 0.98 -8.00
N SER A 44 3.05 0.98 -7.07
CA SER A 44 2.86 1.46 -5.70
C SER A 44 3.52 2.84 -5.58
N ILE A 45 2.73 3.88 -5.32
CA ILE A 45 3.21 5.23 -5.05
C ILE A 45 2.81 5.58 -3.62
N ASP A 46 3.82 5.79 -2.77
CA ASP A 46 3.65 5.97 -1.33
C ASP A 46 2.66 4.97 -0.74
N VAL A 47 2.90 3.68 -1.01
CA VAL A 47 2.14 2.54 -0.46
C VAL A 47 0.67 2.47 -0.96
N SER A 48 0.26 3.33 -1.88
CA SER A 48 -1.05 3.28 -2.54
C SER A 48 -0.91 2.80 -3.98
N SER A 49 -1.85 1.99 -4.45
CA SER A 49 -1.88 1.60 -5.87
C SER A 49 -2.12 2.80 -6.79
N ARG A 50 -1.50 2.77 -7.95
CA ARG A 50 -1.83 3.58 -9.13
C ARG A 50 -1.92 2.67 -10.35
N LEU A 51 -3.00 2.83 -11.12
CA LEU A 51 -3.31 1.97 -12.26
C LEU A 51 -3.21 2.79 -13.53
N TYR A 52 -2.55 2.24 -14.54
CA TYR A 52 -2.33 2.90 -15.80
C TYR A 52 -2.57 1.94 -16.96
N VAL A 53 -2.97 2.50 -18.10
CA VAL A 53 -2.95 1.80 -19.39
C VAL A 53 -1.83 2.40 -20.22
N TYR A 54 -0.99 1.52 -20.73
CA TYR A 54 0.12 1.82 -21.62
C TYR A 54 -0.13 1.14 -22.97
N ASN A 55 0.43 1.69 -24.05
CA ASN A 55 0.57 0.92 -25.29
C ASN A 55 1.71 -0.11 -25.18
N LEU A 56 1.86 -0.98 -26.18
CA LEU A 56 2.90 -2.03 -26.16
C LEU A 56 4.33 -1.48 -26.29
N GLU A 57 4.47 -0.23 -26.72
CA GLU A 57 5.73 0.50 -26.80
C GLU A 57 6.12 1.16 -25.48
N GLY A 58 5.30 1.05 -24.43
CA GLY A 58 5.61 1.58 -23.10
C GLY A 58 5.26 3.07 -22.91
N LYS A 59 4.45 3.64 -23.79
CA LYS A 59 3.88 4.99 -23.61
C LYS A 59 2.59 4.92 -22.82
N VAL A 60 2.49 5.72 -21.76
CA VAL A 60 1.26 5.92 -20.99
C VAL A 60 0.17 6.49 -21.91
N GLU A 61 -1.00 5.87 -21.92
CA GLU A 61 -2.18 6.38 -22.61
C GLU A 61 -3.15 7.04 -21.64
N THR A 62 -3.36 6.44 -20.46
CA THR A 62 -4.27 6.98 -19.44
C THR A 62 -3.97 6.43 -18.04
N GLU A 63 -4.41 7.16 -17.03
CA GLU A 63 -4.49 6.71 -15.64
C GLU A 63 -5.93 6.29 -15.32
N VAL A 64 -6.09 5.16 -14.63
CA VAL A 64 -7.39 4.70 -14.15
C VAL A 64 -7.60 5.24 -12.75
N GLU A 65 -8.53 6.19 -12.62
CA GLU A 65 -8.84 6.83 -11.34
C GLU A 65 -9.36 5.80 -10.31
N LEU A 66 -8.74 5.82 -9.13
CA LEU A 66 -9.18 5.02 -7.99
C LEU A 66 -10.01 5.89 -7.03
N PRO A 67 -11.01 5.31 -6.32
CA PRO A 67 -11.92 6.09 -5.48
C PRO A 67 -11.25 6.92 -4.37
N THR A 68 -10.11 6.44 -3.87
CA THR A 68 -9.30 7.08 -2.82
C THR A 68 -7.91 6.44 -2.79
N MET A 69 -7.05 6.84 -1.85
CA MET A 69 -5.81 6.11 -1.57
C MET A 69 -6.13 4.71 -1.04
N GLY A 70 -5.57 3.69 -1.66
CA GLY A 70 -5.92 2.31 -1.35
C GLY A 70 -5.13 1.30 -2.15
N THR A 71 -5.56 0.05 -2.09
CA THR A 71 -4.91 -1.06 -2.77
C THR A 71 -5.81 -1.63 -3.83
N ALA A 72 -5.27 -1.78 -5.05
CA ALA A 72 -5.89 -2.49 -6.15
C ALA A 72 -5.25 -3.87 -6.33
N TYR A 73 -6.09 -4.89 -6.44
CA TYR A 73 -5.75 -6.28 -6.74
C TYR A 73 -6.38 -6.71 -8.06
N GLY A 74 -5.75 -7.65 -8.77
CA GLY A 74 -6.17 -8.01 -10.13
C GLY A 74 -5.65 -7.00 -11.16
N PHE A 75 -6.55 -6.47 -11.99
CA PHE A 75 -6.22 -5.57 -13.11
C PHE A 75 -5.41 -6.26 -14.22
N GLY A 76 -5.80 -7.49 -14.54
CA GLY A 76 -5.24 -8.31 -15.60
C GLY A 76 -6.29 -9.27 -16.14
N GLY A 77 -6.04 -9.82 -17.33
CA GLY A 77 -6.96 -10.68 -18.06
C GLY A 77 -6.25 -11.44 -19.17
N LYS A 78 -7.01 -12.08 -20.06
CA LYS A 78 -6.47 -12.72 -21.27
C LYS A 78 -6.24 -11.69 -22.36
N LYS A 79 -5.35 -12.01 -23.30
CA LYS A 79 -4.96 -11.10 -24.39
C LYS A 79 -6.14 -10.55 -25.20
N GLU A 80 -7.19 -11.35 -25.40
CA GLU A 80 -8.36 -10.98 -26.23
C GLU A 80 -9.54 -10.40 -25.41
N ASP A 81 -9.42 -10.30 -24.08
CA ASP A 81 -10.46 -9.71 -23.25
C ASP A 81 -10.53 -8.20 -23.51
N GLN A 82 -11.74 -7.64 -23.63
CA GLN A 82 -11.94 -6.19 -23.82
C GLN A 82 -12.22 -5.45 -22.52
N GLU A 83 -12.51 -6.19 -21.45
CA GLU A 83 -12.72 -5.70 -20.10
C GLU A 83 -11.95 -6.54 -19.10
N VAL A 84 -11.58 -5.95 -17.96
CA VAL A 84 -11.00 -6.66 -16.83
C VAL A 84 -11.71 -6.29 -15.54
N PHE A 85 -11.50 -7.10 -14.52
CA PHE A 85 -11.97 -6.80 -13.17
C PHE A 85 -10.78 -6.51 -12.27
N TYR A 86 -10.97 -5.55 -11.37
CA TYR A 86 -10.04 -5.30 -10.29
C TYR A 86 -10.81 -5.12 -8.99
N THR A 87 -10.19 -5.55 -7.89
CA THR A 87 -10.71 -5.34 -6.55
C THR A 87 -9.98 -4.17 -5.93
N PHE A 88 -10.71 -3.23 -5.34
CA PHE A 88 -10.16 -2.08 -4.63
C PHE A 88 -10.61 -2.07 -3.17
N THR A 89 -9.71 -1.68 -2.28
CA THR A 89 -9.99 -1.55 -0.84
C THR A 89 -9.10 -0.48 -0.20
N SER A 90 -9.57 0.09 0.91
CA SER A 90 -8.80 0.99 1.78
C SER A 90 -9.29 0.83 3.23
N PHE A 91 -8.64 1.48 4.20
CA PHE A 91 -8.99 1.32 5.62
C PHE A 91 -10.45 1.67 5.94
N ALA A 92 -10.99 2.70 5.29
CA ALA A 92 -12.39 3.12 5.39
C ALA A 92 -13.15 2.95 4.05
N TYR A 93 -12.70 2.03 3.20
CA TYR A 93 -13.36 1.70 1.94
C TYR A 93 -13.44 0.17 1.79
N PRO A 94 -14.62 -0.43 1.98
CA PRO A 94 -14.75 -1.88 1.96
C PRO A 94 -14.42 -2.45 0.59
N THR A 95 -14.01 -3.72 0.57
CA THR A 95 -13.65 -4.44 -0.65
C THR A 95 -14.73 -4.29 -1.71
N THR A 96 -14.36 -3.71 -2.84
CA THR A 96 -15.27 -3.42 -3.96
C THR A 96 -14.62 -3.87 -5.25
N VAL A 97 -15.36 -4.65 -6.03
CA VAL A 97 -14.97 -5.08 -7.36
C VAL A 97 -15.47 -4.07 -8.36
N PHE A 98 -14.57 -3.62 -9.22
CA PHE A 98 -14.82 -2.77 -10.36
C PHE A 98 -14.65 -3.58 -11.65
N ARG A 99 -15.50 -3.26 -12.62
CA ARG A 99 -15.33 -3.67 -14.02
C ARG A 99 -14.73 -2.50 -14.78
N TYR A 100 -13.62 -2.76 -15.45
CA TYR A 100 -12.90 -1.77 -16.24
C TYR A 100 -12.99 -2.11 -17.72
N ASP A 101 -13.62 -1.24 -18.49
CA ASP A 101 -13.67 -1.28 -19.95
C ASP A 101 -12.39 -0.65 -20.50
N ILE A 102 -11.57 -1.46 -21.16
CA ILE A 102 -10.25 -1.04 -21.66
C ILE A 102 -10.39 -0.12 -22.88
N ILE A 103 -11.42 -0.34 -23.71
CA ILE A 103 -11.61 0.40 -24.96
C ILE A 103 -12.06 1.83 -24.65
N ASN A 104 -13.03 1.96 -23.74
CA ASN A 104 -13.63 3.24 -23.40
C ASN A 104 -12.92 3.95 -22.23
N ASN A 105 -11.98 3.27 -21.56
CA ASN A 105 -11.33 3.75 -20.33
C ASN A 105 -12.35 4.13 -19.25
N ILE A 106 -13.27 3.21 -18.94
CA ILE A 106 -14.34 3.44 -17.96
C ILE A 106 -14.27 2.38 -16.87
N SER A 107 -14.13 2.83 -15.63
CA SER A 107 -14.30 1.99 -14.44
C SER A 107 -15.71 2.12 -13.89
N THR A 108 -16.40 1.00 -13.75
CA THR A 108 -17.77 0.91 -13.22
C THR A 108 -17.82 0.00 -12.01
N LEU A 109 -18.65 0.37 -11.03
CA LEU A 109 -18.94 -0.51 -9.89
C LEU A 109 -19.56 -1.82 -10.40
N TYR A 110 -18.93 -2.94 -10.09
CA TYR A 110 -19.47 -4.26 -10.39
C TYR A 110 -20.12 -4.90 -9.16
N ARG A 111 -19.41 -4.92 -8.03
CA ARG A 111 -19.91 -5.49 -6.77
C ARG A 111 -19.25 -4.82 -5.57
N LYS A 112 -20.05 -4.41 -4.59
CA LYS A 112 -19.57 -3.83 -3.32
C LYS A 112 -19.91 -4.77 -2.16
N SER A 113 -19.04 -4.88 -1.17
CA SER A 113 -19.41 -5.51 0.11
C SER A 113 -20.49 -4.69 0.83
N GLU A 114 -21.59 -5.34 1.19
CA GLU A 114 -22.66 -4.76 1.99
C GLU A 114 -22.28 -4.79 3.46
N ILE A 115 -22.02 -3.61 4.04
CA ILE A 115 -21.63 -3.43 5.44
C ILE A 115 -22.42 -2.24 5.96
N ASP A 116 -23.14 -2.43 7.06
CA ASP A 116 -23.97 -1.39 7.70
C ASP A 116 -23.10 -0.41 8.51
N ILE A 117 -22.24 0.32 7.80
CA ILE A 117 -21.35 1.34 8.33
C ILE A 117 -21.34 2.53 7.37
N ASP A 118 -21.58 3.73 7.91
CA ASP A 118 -21.41 4.97 7.15
C ASP A 118 -19.93 5.36 7.09
N PHE A 119 -19.27 4.94 6.01
CA PHE A 119 -17.85 5.19 5.78
C PHE A 119 -17.50 6.67 5.63
N SER A 120 -18.47 7.54 5.35
CA SER A 120 -18.21 8.98 5.23
C SER A 120 -17.80 9.64 6.56
N LYS A 121 -18.03 8.96 7.69
CA LYS A 121 -17.67 9.41 9.04
C LYS A 121 -16.21 9.21 9.40
N TYR A 122 -15.42 8.51 8.59
CA TYR A 122 -14.01 8.24 8.88
C TYR A 122 -13.09 9.02 7.95
N VAL A 123 -11.86 9.17 8.42
CA VAL A 123 -10.77 9.75 7.65
C VAL A 123 -9.55 8.86 7.81
N THR A 124 -8.81 8.69 6.71
CA THR A 124 -7.45 8.14 6.72
C THR A 124 -6.51 9.25 6.31
N LYS A 125 -5.48 9.49 7.12
CA LYS A 125 -4.37 10.38 6.78
C LYS A 125 -3.15 9.53 6.50
N GLN A 126 -2.42 9.87 5.43
CA GLN A 126 -1.04 9.43 5.28
C GLN A 126 -0.14 10.53 5.81
N ILE A 127 0.81 10.15 6.65
CA ILE A 127 1.84 11.05 7.16
C ILE A 127 3.20 10.40 6.95
N PHE A 128 4.25 11.19 7.11
CA PHE A 128 5.62 10.72 7.12
C PHE A 128 6.28 11.20 8.41
N TYR A 129 6.75 10.26 9.23
CA TYR A 129 7.48 10.57 10.46
C TYR A 129 8.97 10.26 10.28
N LYS A 130 9.80 10.86 11.11
CA LYS A 130 11.25 10.64 11.10
C LYS A 130 11.61 9.47 12.00
N SER A 131 12.34 8.51 11.45
CA SER A 131 13.02 7.47 12.23
C SER A 131 14.25 8.05 12.93
N LYS A 132 14.91 7.25 13.78
CA LYS A 132 16.12 7.61 14.52
C LYS A 132 17.26 8.13 13.65
N ASP A 133 17.35 7.66 12.41
CA ASP A 133 18.36 8.08 11.42
C ASP A 133 17.81 9.11 10.41
N GLU A 134 16.71 9.80 10.75
CA GLU A 134 16.03 10.79 9.92
C GLU A 134 15.39 10.26 8.63
N THR A 135 15.38 8.93 8.44
CA THR A 135 14.62 8.30 7.35
C THR A 135 13.14 8.64 7.49
N SER A 136 12.52 9.08 6.40
CA SER A 136 11.09 9.41 6.34
C SER A 136 10.28 8.13 6.18
N ILE A 137 9.52 7.72 7.19
CA ILE A 137 8.73 6.48 7.17
C ILE A 137 7.24 6.81 6.98
N PRO A 138 6.53 6.17 6.03
CA PRO A 138 5.10 6.38 5.88
C PRO A 138 4.33 5.74 7.03
N MET A 139 3.24 6.39 7.43
CA MET A 139 2.23 5.80 8.29
C MET A 139 0.84 6.25 7.87
N PHE A 140 -0.08 5.29 7.80
CA PHE A 140 -1.50 5.59 7.69
C PHE A 140 -2.12 5.65 9.08
N ILE A 141 -2.96 6.65 9.31
CA ILE A 141 -3.72 6.82 10.55
C ILE A 141 -5.19 6.96 10.18
N THR A 142 -6.01 5.99 10.59
CA THR A 142 -7.45 5.96 10.34
C THR A 142 -8.23 6.11 11.65
N HIS A 143 -9.16 7.05 11.66
CA HIS A 143 -10.04 7.32 12.80
C HIS A 143 -11.34 8.03 12.37
N LYS A 144 -12.28 8.23 13.31
CA LYS A 144 -13.48 9.04 13.08
C LYS A 144 -13.15 10.51 12.83
N LYS A 145 -13.85 11.15 11.90
CA LYS A 145 -13.82 12.61 11.72
C LYS A 145 -14.25 13.29 13.02
N GLY A 146 -13.64 14.44 13.31
CA GLY A 146 -13.90 15.21 14.54
C GLY A 146 -13.21 14.68 15.80
N LEU A 147 -12.39 13.63 15.72
CA LEU A 147 -11.55 13.20 16.84
C LEU A 147 -10.63 14.35 17.29
N VAL A 148 -10.62 14.64 18.58
CA VAL A 148 -9.74 15.63 19.21
C VAL A 148 -8.41 14.96 19.57
N TYR A 149 -7.29 15.52 19.12
CA TYR A 149 -5.94 15.03 19.42
C TYR A 149 -5.48 15.56 20.78
N ASN A 150 -5.92 14.90 21.86
CA ASN A 150 -5.60 15.24 23.25
C ASN A 150 -4.93 14.09 24.01
N GLY A 151 -4.42 13.08 23.29
CA GLY A 151 -3.68 11.94 23.83
C GLY A 151 -4.54 10.85 24.49
N THR A 152 -5.86 10.93 24.41
CA THR A 152 -6.75 10.01 25.14
C THR A 152 -7.32 8.86 24.30
N ALA A 153 -7.18 8.91 22.96
CA ALA A 153 -7.79 7.93 22.07
C ALA A 153 -7.09 6.56 22.18
N PRO A 154 -7.84 5.46 22.41
CA PRO A 154 -7.30 4.11 22.31
C PRO A 154 -6.73 3.88 20.91
N THR A 155 -5.46 3.49 20.82
CA THR A 155 -4.76 3.40 19.53
C THR A 155 -4.15 2.03 19.37
N LEU A 156 -4.32 1.46 18.18
CA LEU A 156 -3.64 0.25 17.77
C LEU A 156 -2.67 0.56 16.64
N LEU A 157 -1.37 0.46 16.92
CA LEU A 157 -0.30 0.59 15.95
C LEU A 157 0.12 -0.79 15.45
N TYR A 158 0.10 -0.98 14.13
CA TYR A 158 0.45 -2.22 13.47
C TYR A 158 1.61 -2.03 12.49
N ALA A 159 2.52 -3.02 12.43
CA ALA A 159 3.52 -3.10 11.38
C ALA A 159 4.02 -4.55 11.20
N TYR A 160 4.88 -4.74 10.18
CA TYR A 160 5.53 -6.03 9.90
C TYR A 160 7.04 -5.89 9.73
N GLY A 161 7.52 -5.17 8.71
CA GLY A 161 8.93 -4.83 8.53
C GLY A 161 9.84 -6.01 8.21
N GLY A 162 9.69 -6.61 7.03
CA GLY A 162 10.56 -7.70 6.60
C GLY A 162 10.06 -8.41 5.34
N PHE A 163 10.94 -9.22 4.74
CA PHE A 163 10.63 -10.15 3.66
C PHE A 163 10.07 -9.49 2.39
N ASN A 164 10.38 -8.21 2.17
CA ASN A 164 9.87 -7.43 1.06
C ASN A 164 8.33 -7.33 1.03
N ILE A 165 7.68 -7.55 2.18
CA ILE A 165 6.22 -7.49 2.32
C ILE A 165 5.81 -6.04 2.59
N SER A 166 5.05 -5.45 1.67
CA SER A 166 4.43 -4.12 1.86
C SER A 166 3.14 -4.21 2.67
N ILE A 167 2.97 -3.33 3.66
CA ILE A 167 1.74 -3.22 4.44
C ILE A 167 0.80 -2.21 3.78
N ASN A 168 0.09 -2.68 2.76
CA ASN A 168 -0.79 -1.82 1.96
C ASN A 168 -2.14 -1.54 2.66
N PRO A 169 -2.81 -0.41 2.33
CA PRO A 169 -4.14 -0.12 2.82
C PRO A 169 -5.14 -1.24 2.51
N HIS A 170 -5.85 -1.72 3.52
CA HIS A 170 -6.90 -2.72 3.33
C HIS A 170 -8.01 -2.54 4.37
N PHE A 171 -9.23 -2.85 3.95
CA PHE A 171 -10.37 -2.89 4.86
C PHE A 171 -10.28 -4.13 5.75
N SER A 172 -10.56 -3.94 7.03
CA SER A 172 -10.74 -5.02 7.98
C SER A 172 -11.87 -4.69 8.93
N ILE A 173 -12.87 -5.56 9.00
CA ILE A 173 -14.02 -5.36 9.88
C ILE A 173 -13.61 -5.31 11.35
N SER A 174 -12.61 -6.11 11.76
CA SER A 174 -12.14 -6.12 13.14
C SER A 174 -11.42 -4.82 13.52
N ARG A 175 -10.68 -4.20 12.59
CA ARG A 175 -10.10 -2.86 12.77
C ARG A 175 -11.17 -1.78 12.82
N MET A 176 -12.19 -1.92 11.98
CA MET A 176 -13.28 -0.96 11.94
C MET A 176 -14.05 -0.92 13.26
N LEU A 177 -14.21 -2.05 13.97
CA LEU A 177 -14.84 -2.06 15.30
C LEU A 177 -14.09 -1.20 16.35
N LEU A 178 -12.74 -1.21 16.31
CA LEU A 178 -11.93 -0.32 17.16
C LEU A 178 -12.20 1.15 16.81
N ILE A 179 -12.16 1.47 15.51
CA ILE A 179 -12.38 2.83 15.03
C ILE A 179 -13.80 3.31 15.36
N GLU A 180 -14.80 2.42 15.23
CA GLU A 180 -16.18 2.69 15.58
C GLU A 180 -16.35 2.99 17.07
N SER A 181 -15.54 2.37 17.91
CA SER A 181 -15.51 2.61 19.36
C SER A 181 -14.72 3.87 19.75
N GLY A 182 -14.37 4.73 18.79
CA GLY A 182 -13.63 5.98 19.02
C GLY A 182 -12.11 5.80 19.07
N GLY A 183 -11.61 4.64 18.66
CA GLY A 183 -10.18 4.36 18.59
C GLY A 183 -9.52 4.85 17.30
N ILE A 184 -8.20 4.71 17.26
CA ILE A 184 -7.34 4.96 16.11
C ILE A 184 -6.70 3.65 15.67
N TYR A 185 -6.69 3.40 14.36
CA TYR A 185 -5.85 2.36 13.78
C TYR A 185 -4.72 3.02 12.98
N ALA A 186 -3.48 2.67 13.30
CA ALA A 186 -2.31 3.16 12.59
C ALA A 186 -1.51 2.00 12.00
N THR A 187 -1.03 2.15 10.77
CA THR A 187 -0.12 1.20 10.13
C THR A 187 1.17 1.89 9.72
N ALA A 188 2.29 1.48 10.30
CA ALA A 188 3.60 2.00 9.95
C ALA A 188 4.26 1.14 8.87
N ASN A 189 4.67 1.77 7.78
CA ASN A 189 5.30 1.16 6.61
C ASN A 189 6.83 1.13 6.76
N ILE A 190 7.28 0.50 7.84
CA ILE A 190 8.67 0.46 8.29
C ILE A 190 9.59 -0.28 7.30
N ARG A 191 10.89 -0.02 7.39
CA ARG A 191 11.92 -0.68 6.56
C ARG A 191 11.92 -2.20 6.73
N GLY A 192 12.53 -2.88 5.77
CA GLY A 192 12.42 -4.33 5.61
C GLY A 192 11.19 -4.77 4.81
N GLY A 193 10.18 -3.89 4.67
CA GLY A 193 9.09 -4.09 3.72
C GLY A 193 9.50 -3.78 2.27
N GLY A 194 8.54 -3.85 1.36
CA GLY A 194 8.75 -3.63 -0.09
C GLY A 194 8.18 -2.32 -0.62
N GLU A 195 7.73 -1.42 0.26
CA GLU A 195 7.03 -0.19 -0.08
C GLU A 195 7.80 0.73 -1.03
N TYR A 196 9.12 0.78 -0.89
CA TYR A 196 10.04 1.52 -1.77
C TYR A 196 11.08 0.59 -2.43
N GLY A 197 10.64 -0.64 -2.73
CA GLY A 197 11.41 -1.67 -3.41
C GLY A 197 12.60 -2.20 -2.62
N GLU A 198 13.56 -2.81 -3.33
CA GLU A 198 14.61 -3.61 -2.68
C GLU A 198 15.51 -2.81 -1.73
N ILE A 199 15.70 -1.51 -1.97
CA ILE A 199 16.51 -0.66 -1.07
C ILE A 199 15.83 -0.55 0.30
N TRP A 200 14.51 -0.46 0.32
CA TRP A 200 13.71 -0.44 1.56
C TRP A 200 13.81 -1.77 2.31
N HIS A 201 13.79 -2.87 1.57
CA HIS A 201 13.91 -4.22 2.11
C HIS A 201 15.30 -4.47 2.72
N GLU A 202 16.37 -4.17 1.98
CA GLU A 202 17.76 -4.34 2.40
C GLU A 202 18.10 -3.49 3.64
N ALA A 203 17.50 -2.29 3.73
CA ALA A 203 17.67 -1.39 4.86
C ALA A 203 17.08 -1.91 6.18
N GLY A 204 16.29 -2.99 6.16
CA GLY A 204 15.68 -3.61 7.34
C GLY A 204 15.95 -5.11 7.50
N MET A 205 16.98 -5.66 6.85
CA MET A 205 17.33 -7.09 6.93
C MET A 205 18.74 -7.35 7.46
N LEU A 206 19.00 -8.59 7.88
CA LEU A 206 20.30 -9.05 8.36
C LEU A 206 20.85 -8.13 9.48
N LYS A 207 22.03 -7.55 9.28
CA LYS A 207 22.69 -6.66 10.25
C LYS A 207 21.96 -5.33 10.43
N ASN A 208 21.09 -4.96 9.49
CA ASN A 208 20.31 -3.72 9.54
C ASN A 208 18.93 -3.91 10.21
N LYS A 209 18.64 -5.09 10.77
CA LYS A 209 17.31 -5.39 11.33
C LYS A 209 16.90 -4.43 12.46
N GLN A 210 17.87 -3.83 13.17
CA GLN A 210 17.61 -2.82 14.20
C GLN A 210 16.83 -1.62 13.65
N ASN A 211 17.07 -1.22 12.39
CA ASN A 211 16.37 -0.09 11.76
C ASN A 211 14.85 -0.31 11.75
N VAL A 212 14.40 -1.56 11.60
CA VAL A 212 12.97 -1.92 11.63
C VAL A 212 12.35 -1.62 12.98
N PHE A 213 13.08 -1.93 14.06
CA PHE A 213 12.62 -1.69 15.43
C PHE A 213 12.65 -0.19 15.73
N ASP A 214 13.71 0.51 15.33
CA ASP A 214 13.86 1.95 15.49
C ASP A 214 12.74 2.71 14.75
N ASP A 215 12.42 2.32 13.51
CA ASP A 215 11.29 2.88 12.76
C ASP A 215 9.96 2.71 13.53
N PHE A 216 9.72 1.52 14.07
CA PHE A 216 8.47 1.24 14.77
C PHE A 216 8.33 1.99 16.10
N ILE A 217 9.44 2.15 16.82
CA ILE A 217 9.50 2.98 18.04
C ILE A 217 9.20 4.44 17.68
N SER A 218 9.83 4.97 16.63
CA SER A 218 9.58 6.34 16.16
C SER A 218 8.12 6.55 15.71
N ALA A 219 7.45 5.52 15.18
CA ALA A 219 6.02 5.59 14.88
C ALA A 219 5.17 5.79 16.15
N ALA A 220 5.50 5.04 17.21
CA ALA A 220 4.82 5.16 18.51
C ALA A 220 5.06 6.53 19.14
N ASP A 221 6.31 7.02 19.11
CA ASP A 221 6.68 8.34 19.61
C ASP A 221 5.95 9.45 18.85
N TYR A 222 5.86 9.36 17.52
CA TYR A 222 5.10 10.31 16.70
C TYR A 222 3.62 10.37 17.10
N LEU A 223 2.97 9.21 17.28
CA LEU A 223 1.56 9.17 17.68
C LEU A 223 1.32 9.81 19.06
N ILE A 224 2.28 9.68 19.97
CA ILE A 224 2.21 10.28 21.30
C ILE A 224 2.52 11.79 21.24
N SER A 225 3.56 12.20 20.52
CA SER A 225 3.97 13.62 20.42
C SER A 225 2.92 14.49 19.74
N GLU A 226 2.26 13.95 18.71
CA GLU A 226 1.17 14.62 18.00
C GLU A 226 -0.18 14.51 18.73
N ASN A 227 -0.19 14.02 19.98
CA ASN A 227 -1.36 13.89 20.83
C ASN A 227 -2.50 13.05 20.22
N TYR A 228 -2.19 12.12 19.30
CA TYR A 228 -3.19 11.13 18.89
C TYR A 228 -3.54 10.21 20.06
N THR A 229 -2.53 9.81 20.84
CA THR A 229 -2.68 8.86 21.95
C THR A 229 -1.66 9.12 23.06
N SER A 230 -1.61 8.23 24.04
CA SER A 230 -0.65 8.24 25.15
C SER A 230 -0.10 6.84 25.37
N ARG A 231 1.01 6.72 26.11
CA ARG A 231 1.65 5.43 26.41
C ARG A 231 0.67 4.41 27.02
N GLN A 232 -0.26 4.85 27.87
CA GLN A 232 -1.25 3.98 28.52
C GLN A 232 -2.43 3.61 27.60
N LYS A 233 -2.58 4.27 26.44
CA LYS A 233 -3.67 4.08 25.48
C LYS A 233 -3.20 3.50 24.14
N LEU A 234 -1.89 3.33 23.97
CA LEU A 234 -1.29 2.73 22.79
C LEU A 234 -1.08 1.22 22.99
N ALA A 235 -1.64 0.43 22.08
CA ALA A 235 -1.32 -0.97 21.90
C ALA A 235 -0.53 -1.15 20.59
N ILE A 236 0.44 -2.07 20.59
CA ILE A 236 1.21 -2.46 19.42
C ILE A 236 0.86 -3.87 18.98
N GLN A 237 0.86 -4.14 17.68
CA GLN A 237 0.56 -5.46 17.15
C GLN A 237 1.37 -5.79 15.89
N GLY A 238 1.76 -7.07 15.79
CA GLY A 238 2.36 -7.66 14.60
C GLY A 238 2.21 -9.18 14.67
N GLY A 239 2.24 -9.85 13.52
CA GLY A 239 2.16 -11.31 13.41
C GLY A 239 3.30 -11.90 12.60
N SER A 240 3.71 -13.14 12.88
CA SER A 240 4.87 -13.80 12.24
C SER A 240 6.17 -12.99 12.47
N ASN A 241 6.85 -12.45 11.45
CA ASN A 241 7.95 -11.49 11.65
C ASN A 241 7.50 -10.21 12.37
N GLY A 242 6.24 -9.80 12.21
CA GLY A 242 5.66 -8.75 13.05
C GLY A 242 5.57 -9.18 14.52
N GLY A 243 5.47 -10.48 14.82
CA GLY A 243 5.54 -10.98 16.20
C GLY A 243 6.95 -10.83 16.79
N LEU A 244 7.99 -11.08 15.97
CA LEU A 244 9.37 -10.75 16.33
C LEU A 244 9.51 -9.24 16.61
N LEU A 245 8.96 -8.38 15.74
CA LEU A 245 8.97 -6.92 15.93
C LEU A 245 8.39 -6.54 17.29
N ILE A 246 7.22 -7.06 17.65
CA ILE A 246 6.59 -6.75 18.95
C ILE A 246 7.40 -7.31 20.11
N GLY A 247 8.03 -8.48 19.97
CA GLY A 247 8.86 -9.05 21.04
C GLY A 247 10.18 -8.32 21.26
N ALA A 248 10.69 -7.60 20.26
CA ALA A 248 11.93 -6.84 20.34
C ALA A 248 11.76 -5.41 20.91
N VAL A 249 10.55 -4.85 20.81
CA VAL A 249 10.21 -3.47 21.17
C VAL A 249 9.59 -3.37 22.56
#